data_AF-A0A2M8L754-F1
#
_entry.id   AF-A0A2M8L754-F1
#
_cell.length_a   1.000
_cell.length_b   1.000
_cell.length_c   1.000
_cell.angle_alpha   90.00
_cell.angle_beta   90.00
_cell.angle_gamma   90.00
#
_symmetry.space_group_name_H-M   'P 1'
#
loop_
_entity.id
_entity.type
_entity.pdbx_description
1 polymer ?
#
loop_
_entity_poly.entity_id
_entity_poly.type
_entity_poly.pdbx_seq_one_letter_code
_entity_poly.pdbx_strand_id
1 'polypeptide(L)'
;MAQVSRLPLSEKIYQRIFEIFFQTAAEIRTKKAAEEFFNDLLTPTERIMLAKRLSIAVLLAKGYDYRSIREILHVSPPTIATASQ
;
A
#
# COMPACT_ATOMS: atom_id res chain seq x y z
N MET A 1 10.74 5.76 5.45
CA MET A 1 11.15 4.86 4.35
C MET A 1 11.37 3.48 4.95
N ALA A 2 10.93 2.42 4.27
CA ALA A 2 11.14 1.06 4.74
C ALA A 2 12.64 0.72 4.73
N GLN A 3 13.13 0.13 5.83
CA GLN A 3 14.51 -0.30 5.96
C GLN A 3 14.63 -1.73 5.43
N VAL A 4 14.98 -1.86 4.16
CA VAL A 4 15.21 -3.17 3.53
C VAL A 4 16.71 -3.48 3.54
N SER A 5 17.08 -4.68 3.99
CA SER A 5 18.46 -5.14 3.99
C SER A 5 19.05 -5.17 2.58
N ARG A 6 20.34 -4.81 2.44
CA ARG A 6 21.08 -4.89 1.18
C ARG A 6 21.53 -6.31 0.83
N LEU A 7 21.48 -7.23 1.80
CA LEU A 7 21.86 -8.63 1.57
C LEU A 7 20.73 -9.33 0.80
N PRO A 8 21.01 -9.88 -0.39
CA PRO A 8 19.99 -10.52 -1.19
C PRO A 8 19.53 -11.82 -0.55
N LEU A 9 18.23 -12.08 -0.60
CA LEU A 9 17.65 -13.38 -0.24
C LEU A 9 17.85 -14.37 -1.39
N SER A 10 17.89 -15.67 -1.07
CA SER A 10 17.80 -16.69 -2.12
C SER A 10 16.43 -16.62 -2.78
N GLU A 11 16.36 -16.92 -4.08
CA GLU A 11 15.14 -16.82 -4.87
C GLU A 11 13.97 -17.61 -4.26
N LYS A 12 14.24 -18.82 -3.76
CA LYS A 12 13.25 -19.67 -3.09
C LYS A 12 12.66 -19.02 -1.84
N ILE A 13 13.51 -18.41 -1.00
CA ILE A 13 13.05 -17.74 0.22
C ILE A 13 12.23 -16.49 -0.15
N TYR A 14 12.71 -15.73 -1.12
CA TYR A 14 12.02 -14.53 -1.59
C TYR A 14 10.60 -14.86 -2.07
N GLN A 15 10.46 -15.84 -2.97
CA GLN A 15 9.16 -16.29 -3.46
C GLN A 15 8.25 -16.76 -2.32
N ARG A 16 8.80 -17.56 -1.38
CA ARG A 16 8.02 -18.08 -0.25
C ARG A 16 7.47 -17.00 0.67
N ILE A 17 8.24 -15.92 0.92
CA ILE A 17 7.79 -14.80 1.75
C ILE A 17 6.56 -14.12 1.12
N PHE A 18 6.61 -13.85 -0.19
CA PHE A 18 5.50 -13.22 -0.89
C PHE A 18 4.29 -14.15 -1.03
N GLU A 19 4.51 -15.45 -1.26
CA GLU A 19 3.45 -16.44 -1.27
C GLU A 19 2.65 -16.43 0.04
N ILE A 20 3.34 -16.48 1.19
CA ILE A 20 2.70 -16.42 2.51
C ILE A 20 1.94 -15.11 2.66
N PHE A 21 2.57 -13.98 2.32
CA PHE A 21 1.93 -12.66 2.43
C PHE A 21 0.62 -12.57 1.63
N PHE A 22 0.63 -12.98 0.37
CA PHE A 22 -0.55 -12.91 -0.49
C PHE A 22 -1.62 -13.93 -0.10
N GLN A 23 -1.22 -15.15 0.27
CA GLN A 23 -2.17 -16.16 0.72
C GLN A 23 -2.89 -15.70 1.99
N THR A 24 -2.16 -15.21 2.99
CA THR A 24 -2.77 -14.68 4.22
C THR A 24 -3.71 -13.51 3.91
N ALA A 25 -3.30 -12.57 3.03
CA ALA A 25 -4.15 -11.46 2.65
C ALA A 25 -5.44 -11.91 1.93
N ALA A 26 -5.37 -12.94 1.08
CA ALA A 26 -6.52 -13.48 0.34
C ALA A 26 -7.52 -14.22 1.23
N GLU A 27 -7.08 -14.76 2.37
CA GLU A 27 -7.93 -15.48 3.32
C GLU A 27 -8.76 -14.54 4.21
N ILE A 28 -8.48 -13.24 4.21
CA ILE A 28 -9.21 -12.25 5.00
C ILE A 28 -10.59 -11.98 4.38
N ARG A 29 -11.66 -12.37 5.09
CA ARG A 29 -13.05 -12.28 4.58
C ARG A 29 -13.89 -11.15 5.16
N THR A 30 -13.42 -10.49 6.22
CA THR A 30 -14.21 -9.45 6.90
C THR A 30 -13.41 -8.16 7.06
N LYS A 31 -14.11 -7.03 7.06
CA LYS A 31 -13.50 -5.72 7.28
C LYS A 31 -12.77 -5.65 8.63
N LYS A 32 -13.37 -6.20 9.68
CA LYS A 32 -12.77 -6.22 11.03
C LYS A 32 -11.46 -7.03 11.05
N ALA A 33 -11.46 -8.22 10.47
CA ALA A 33 -10.23 -9.04 10.38
C ALA A 33 -9.15 -8.36 9.54
N ALA A 34 -9.52 -7.64 8.48
CA ALA A 34 -8.58 -6.84 7.69
C ALA A 34 -7.98 -5.70 8.52
N GLU A 35 -8.81 -4.97 9.27
CA GLU A 35 -8.35 -3.89 10.14
C GLU A 35 -7.39 -4.41 11.21
N GLU A 36 -7.71 -5.52 11.88
CA GLU A 36 -6.82 -6.16 12.85
C GLU A 36 -5.48 -6.57 12.22
N PHE A 37 -5.52 -7.31 11.09
CA PHE A 37 -4.31 -7.75 10.38
C PHE A 37 -3.39 -6.60 9.97
N PHE A 38 -3.92 -5.57 9.32
CA PHE A 38 -3.11 -4.44 8.87
C PHE A 38 -2.65 -3.54 10.03
N ASN A 39 -3.40 -3.51 11.14
CA ASN A 39 -2.97 -2.78 12.33
C ASN A 39 -1.77 -3.42 13.03
N ASP A 40 -1.70 -4.75 13.01
CA ASP A 40 -0.59 -5.51 13.59
C ASP A 40 0.63 -5.55 12.67
N LEU A 41 0.40 -5.65 11.35
CA LEU A 41 1.49 -5.80 10.38
C LEU A 41 2.19 -4.47 10.06
N LEU A 42 1.44 -3.36 10.00
CA LEU A 42 1.94 -2.08 9.50
C LEU A 42 2.07 -1.05 10.59
N THR A 43 3.11 -0.22 10.50
CA THR A 43 3.22 0.95 11.36
C THR A 43 2.10 1.96 11.07
N PRO A 44 1.72 2.83 12.03
CA PRO A 44 0.69 3.85 11.82
C PRO A 44 0.93 4.72 10.57
N THR A 45 2.19 5.05 10.30
CA THR A 45 2.60 5.84 9.13
C THR A 45 2.39 5.08 7.82
N GLU A 46 2.77 3.80 7.78
CA GLU A 46 2.59 2.95 6.58
C GLU A 46 1.11 2.77 6.25
N ARG A 47 0.24 2.59 7.26
CA ARG A 47 -1.21 2.50 7.06
C ARG A 47 -1.77 3.74 6.36
N ILE A 48 -1.42 4.93 6.84
CA ILE A 48 -1.86 6.19 6.23
C ILE A 48 -1.32 6.33 4.80
N MET A 49 -0.05 5.99 4.56
CA MET A 49 0.54 6.08 3.23
C MET A 49 -0.13 5.15 2.23
N LEU A 50 -0.37 3.89 2.59
CA LEU A 50 -1.01 2.92 1.70
C LEU A 50 -2.48 3.28 1.44
N ALA A 51 -3.22 3.71 2.46
CA ALA A 51 -4.58 4.19 2.30
C ALA A 51 -4.67 5.39 1.34
N LYS A 52 -3.74 6.35 1.47
CA LYS A 52 -3.66 7.48 0.52
C LYS A 52 -3.32 7.03 -0.89
N ARG A 53 -2.35 6.11 -1.07
CA ARG A 53 -1.99 5.58 -2.40
C ARG A 53 -3.16 4.89 -3.09
N LEU A 54 -3.90 4.04 -2.38
CA LEU A 54 -5.11 3.42 -2.92
C LEU A 54 -6.18 4.47 -3.28
N SER A 55 -6.37 5.48 -2.42
CA SER A 55 -7.31 6.57 -2.68
C SER A 55 -6.94 7.38 -3.91
N ILE A 56 -5.64 7.64 -4.15
CA ILE A 56 -5.16 8.31 -5.37
C ILE A 56 -5.60 7.52 -6.61
N ALA A 57 -5.33 6.22 -6.65
CA ALA A 57 -5.68 5.37 -7.79
C ALA A 57 -7.20 5.40 -8.06
N VAL A 58 -8.03 5.33 -7.01
CA VAL A 58 -9.48 5.41 -7.13
C VAL A 58 -9.94 6.78 -7.64
N LEU A 59 -9.37 7.89 -7.15
CA LEU A 59 -9.74 9.24 -7.59
C LEU A 59 -9.33 9.50 -9.03
N LEU A 60 -8.15 9.04 -9.45
CA LEU A 60 -7.71 9.10 -10.84
C LEU A 60 -8.65 8.30 -11.75
N ALA A 61 -9.03 7.08 -11.35
CA ALA A 61 -9.99 6.26 -12.10
C ALA A 61 -11.38 6.91 -12.20
N LYS A 62 -11.74 7.77 -11.23
CA LYS A 62 -12.97 8.59 -11.24
C LYS A 62 -12.82 9.89 -12.03
N GLY A 63 -11.66 10.18 -12.63
CA GLY A 63 -11.43 11.36 -13.46
C GLY A 63 -11.06 12.64 -12.71
N TYR A 64 -10.67 12.55 -11.44
CA TYR A 64 -10.18 13.72 -10.69
C TYR A 64 -8.81 14.16 -11.21
N ASP A 65 -8.59 15.49 -11.25
CA ASP A 65 -7.31 16.06 -11.65
C ASP A 65 -6.28 16.05 -10.51
N TYR A 66 -5.01 16.26 -10.87
CA TYR A 66 -3.89 16.24 -9.91
C TYR A 66 -4.00 17.33 -8.84
N ARG A 67 -4.63 18.47 -9.15
CA ARG A 67 -4.80 19.58 -8.21
C ARG A 67 -5.79 19.21 -7.12
N SER A 68 -6.94 18.69 -7.52
CA SER A 68 -7.99 18.21 -6.61
C SER A 68 -7.47 17.10 -5.73
N ILE A 69 -6.76 16.11 -6.28
CA ILE A 69 -6.19 14.99 -5.50
C ILE A 69 -5.16 15.50 -4.49
N ARG A 70 -4.30 16.45 -4.89
CA ARG A 70 -3.34 17.09 -3.98
C ARG A 70 -4.04 17.77 -2.81
N GLU A 71 -5.12 18.49 -3.06
CA GLU A 71 -5.88 19.22 -2.03
C GLU A 71 -6.62 18.26 -1.10
N ILE A 72 -7.30 17.24 -1.64
CA ILE A 72 -8.09 16.28 -0.87
C ILE A 72 -7.20 15.39 0.02
N LEU A 73 -6.09 14.88 -0.54
CA LEU A 73 -5.26 13.88 0.14
C LEU A 73 -4.00 14.46 0.77
N HIS A 74 -3.72 15.76 0.56
CA HIS A 74 -2.50 16.44 1.00
C HIS A 74 -1.23 15.68 0.59
N VAL A 75 -1.12 15.38 -0.71
CA VAL A 75 0.01 14.65 -1.30
C VAL A 75 0.71 15.49 -2.37
N SER A 76 2.01 15.26 -2.57
CA SER A 76 2.76 15.97 -3.61
C SER A 76 2.44 15.43 -5.02
N PRO A 77 2.53 16.25 -6.08
CA PRO A 77 2.32 15.77 -7.46
C PRO A 77 3.18 14.55 -7.86
N PRO A 78 4.47 14.46 -7.47
CA PRO A 78 5.26 13.24 -7.70
C PRO A 78 4.66 11.99 -7.06
N THR A 79 4.09 12.11 -5.86
CA THR A 79 3.44 10.99 -5.17
C THR A 79 2.23 10.51 -5.96
N ILE A 80 1.44 11.44 -6.53
CA ILE A 80 0.29 11.11 -7.38
C ILE A 80 0.75 10.35 -8.62
N ALA A 81 1.78 10.85 -9.30
CA ALA A 81 2.32 10.22 -10.51
C ALA A 81 2.78 8.77 -10.25
N THR A 82 3.54 8.54 -9.17
CA THR A 82 4.04 7.19 -8.82
C THR A 82 2.95 6.19 -8.44
N ALA A 83 1.82 6.66 -7.90
CA ALA A 83 0.72 5.79 -7.49
C ALA A 83 -0.19 5.36 -8.67
N SER A 84 -0.03 5.99 -9.83
CA SER A 84 -0.80 5.72 -11.05
C SER A 84 -0.11 4.77 -12.04
N GLN A 85 1.08 4.28 -11.70
CA GLN A 85 1.87 3.34 -12.52
C GLN A 85 1.57 1.88 -12.19
#